data_AF-A0A7Y4UA06-F1
#
_entry.id   AF-A0A7Y4UA06-F1
#
_cell.length_a   1.000
_cell.length_b   1.000
_cell.length_c   1.000
_cell.angle_alpha   90.00
_cell.angle_beta   90.00
_cell.angle_gamma   90.00
#
_symmetry.space_group_name_H-M   'P 1'
#
loop_
_entity.id
_entity.type
_entity.pdbx_description
1 polymer ?
#
loop_
_entity_poly.entity_id
_entity_poly.type
_entity_poly.pdbx_seq_one_letter_code
_entity_poly.pdbx_strand_id
1 'polypeptide(L)'
;MKNELRHLLNRLSEGDRDVQNTAIVQLGILLEKSTSDTDNNDSSGLILEQSVAGLEISKTDARLICDKLYDFAVTAEDGSPAIWALGKAFSSYTLELLISLLCLKGSVFNDASIWQLLVAIDNLMPLLSSYSSSSHAHSAKYIQLKSKLNKYAKSDNNQLAKLAQKIRLELLG
;
A
#
# COMPACT_ATOMS: atom_id res chain seq x y z
N MET A 1 -16.40 -10.70 14.53
CA MET A 1 -16.28 -9.62 13.52
C MET A 1 -15.65 -8.33 14.05
N LYS A 2 -16.37 -7.39 14.71
CA LYS A 2 -15.76 -6.11 15.18
C LYS A 2 -14.64 -6.30 16.22
N ASN A 3 -14.68 -7.39 16.99
CA ASN A 3 -13.68 -7.66 18.03
C ASN A 3 -12.36 -8.19 17.45
N GLU A 4 -12.39 -9.03 16.41
CA GLU A 4 -11.17 -9.55 15.78
C GLU A 4 -10.45 -8.46 15.00
N LEU A 5 -11.17 -7.65 14.21
CA LEU A 5 -10.55 -6.51 13.52
C LEU A 5 -9.93 -5.52 14.52
N ARG A 6 -10.65 -5.21 15.60
CA ARG A 6 -10.12 -4.35 16.68
C ARG A 6 -8.87 -4.97 17.32
N HIS A 7 -8.86 -6.28 17.54
CA HIS A 7 -7.70 -6.98 18.06
C HIS A 7 -6.49 -6.85 17.10
N LEU A 8 -6.67 -7.05 15.80
CA LEU A 8 -5.59 -6.89 14.81
C LEU A 8 -5.06 -5.46 14.78
N LEU A 9 -5.95 -4.46 14.82
CA LEU A 9 -5.55 -3.06 14.85
C LEU A 9 -4.81 -2.69 16.14
N ASN A 10 -5.19 -3.27 17.28
CA ASN A 10 -4.47 -3.06 18.55
C ASN A 10 -3.06 -3.64 18.50
N ARG A 11 -2.87 -4.80 17.84
CA ARG A 11 -1.55 -5.44 17.67
C ARG A 11 -0.56 -4.58 16.88
N LEU A 12 -1.03 -3.70 16.00
CA LEU A 12 -0.17 -2.73 15.30
C LEU A 12 0.49 -1.72 16.26
N SER A 13 -0.11 -1.49 17.42
CA SER A 13 0.39 -0.55 18.44
C SER A 13 1.24 -1.24 19.52
N GLU A 14 1.42 -2.56 19.44
CA GLU A 14 2.24 -3.29 20.39
C GLU A 14 3.73 -3.05 20.15
N GLY A 15 4.57 -3.10 21.19
CA GLY A 15 6.01 -2.82 21.06
C GLY A 15 6.81 -3.93 20.37
N ASP A 16 6.21 -5.10 20.15
CA ASP A 16 6.85 -6.28 19.56
C ASP A 16 6.71 -6.27 18.03
N ARG A 17 7.85 -6.26 17.33
CA ARG A 17 7.92 -6.19 15.87
C ARG A 17 7.32 -7.43 15.20
N ASP A 18 7.47 -8.62 15.78
CA ASP A 18 6.95 -9.86 15.19
C ASP A 18 5.42 -9.90 15.30
N VAL A 19 4.90 -9.40 16.43
CA VAL A 19 3.46 -9.25 16.65
C VAL A 19 2.86 -8.23 15.68
N GLN A 20 3.51 -7.07 15.51
CA GLN A 20 3.11 -6.05 14.55
C GLN A 20 3.11 -6.60 13.12
N ASN A 21 4.19 -7.26 12.69
CA ASN A 21 4.31 -7.81 11.34
C ASN A 21 3.25 -8.88 11.06
N THR A 22 2.98 -9.75 12.03
CA THR A 22 1.90 -10.75 11.92
C THR A 22 0.55 -10.07 11.71
N ALA A 23 0.26 -9.02 12.47
CA ALA A 23 -0.98 -8.26 12.33
C ALA A 23 -1.08 -7.56 10.97
N ILE A 24 0.01 -6.97 10.48
CA ILE A 24 0.08 -6.32 9.15
C ILE A 24 -0.22 -7.33 8.05
N VAL A 25 0.37 -8.53 8.11
CA VAL A 25 0.12 -9.59 7.12
C VAL A 25 -1.35 -10.00 7.13
N GLN A 26 -1.92 -10.22 8.32
CA GLN A 26 -3.33 -10.59 8.47
C GLN A 26 -4.27 -9.50 7.93
N LEU A 27 -3.97 -8.23 8.20
CA LEU A 27 -4.73 -7.09 7.67
C LEU A 27 -4.62 -6.98 6.14
N GLY A 28 -3.42 -7.17 5.57
CA GLY A 28 -3.22 -7.16 4.11
C GLY A 28 -4.02 -8.25 3.40
N ILE A 29 -4.11 -9.44 3.99
CA ILE A 29 -4.94 -10.53 3.44
C ILE A 29 -6.43 -10.19 3.52
N LEU A 30 -6.90 -9.59 4.62
CA LEU A 30 -8.29 -9.14 4.73
C LEU A 30 -8.64 -8.10 3.66
N LEU A 31 -7.71 -7.18 3.40
CA LEU A 31 -7.84 -6.18 2.34
C LEU A 31 -7.93 -6.83 0.96
N GLU A 32 -7.05 -7.80 0.65
CA GLU A 32 -7.08 -8.54 -0.62
C GLU A 32 -8.43 -9.22 -0.84
N LYS A 33 -8.92 -9.97 0.14
CA LYS A 33 -10.22 -10.66 0.05
C LYS A 33 -11.38 -9.71 -0.21
N SER A 34 -11.41 -8.58 0.49
CA SER A 34 -12.46 -7.57 0.31
C SER A 34 -12.54 -6.98 -1.10
N THR A 35 -11.46 -7.13 -1.89
CA THR A 35 -11.41 -6.74 -3.30
C THR A 35 -11.65 -7.90 -4.28
N SER A 36 -11.30 -9.13 -3.90
CA SER A 36 -11.52 -10.33 -4.72
C SER A 36 -12.98 -10.80 -4.73
N ASP A 37 -13.77 -10.49 -3.72
CA ASP A 37 -15.19 -10.88 -3.67
C ASP A 37 -16.07 -10.16 -4.73
N THR A 38 -15.49 -9.23 -5.51
CA THR A 38 -16.12 -8.69 -6.71
C THR A 38 -15.88 -9.50 -8.00
N ASP A 39 -14.91 -10.43 -8.02
CA ASP A 39 -14.59 -11.26 -9.19
C ASP A 39 -14.14 -12.68 -8.77
N ASN A 40 -15.09 -13.63 -8.81
CA ASN A 40 -14.89 -15.10 -8.85
C ASN A 40 -13.98 -15.78 -7.81
N ASN A 41 -14.62 -16.41 -6.82
CA ASN A 41 -14.62 -17.86 -6.53
C ASN A 41 -13.43 -18.76 -6.92
N ASP A 42 -12.17 -18.34 -6.79
CA ASP A 42 -11.00 -19.22 -6.92
C ASP A 42 -10.18 -19.32 -5.63
N SER A 43 -10.33 -20.49 -4.99
CA SER A 43 -9.68 -20.86 -3.74
C SER A 43 -8.22 -21.28 -4.01
N SER A 44 -7.30 -20.33 -3.94
CA SER A 44 -5.87 -20.63 -3.84
C SER A 44 -5.41 -20.51 -2.38
N GLY A 45 -5.05 -21.65 -1.80
CA GLY A 45 -4.70 -21.79 -0.39
C GLY A 45 -3.40 -21.08 -0.03
N LEU A 46 -3.52 -19.99 0.74
CA LEU A 46 -2.54 -19.63 1.76
C LEU A 46 -3.03 -20.26 3.07
N ILE A 47 -2.14 -20.93 3.82
CA ILE A 47 -2.46 -21.40 5.17
C ILE A 47 -2.66 -20.16 6.04
N LEU A 48 -3.91 -19.74 6.16
CA LEU A 48 -4.33 -18.72 7.08
C LEU A 48 -4.35 -19.34 8.47
N GLU A 49 -3.84 -18.63 9.47
CA GLU A 49 -4.33 -18.87 10.81
C GLU A 49 -5.86 -18.81 10.76
N GLN A 50 -6.53 -19.79 11.35
CA GLN A 50 -7.99 -19.99 11.30
C GLN A 50 -8.80 -18.73 11.70
N SER A 51 -8.16 -17.73 12.31
CA SER A 51 -8.73 -16.50 12.86
C SER A 51 -9.23 -15.48 11.82
N VAL A 52 -8.71 -15.44 10.59
CA VAL A 52 -9.10 -14.45 9.55
C VAL A 52 -9.71 -15.08 8.30
N ALA A 53 -9.87 -16.41 8.27
CA ALA A 53 -10.32 -17.14 7.08
C ALA A 53 -11.75 -16.79 6.63
N GLY A 54 -12.63 -16.34 7.54
CA GLY A 54 -14.05 -16.03 7.25
C GLY A 54 -14.50 -14.64 7.64
N LEU A 55 -13.58 -13.67 7.78
CA LEU A 55 -13.92 -12.32 8.20
C LEU A 55 -14.22 -11.44 6.97
N GLU A 56 -15.48 -11.05 6.80
CA GLU A 56 -15.87 -10.00 5.84
C GLU A 56 -15.72 -8.61 6.47
N ILE A 57 -15.16 -7.66 5.71
CA ILE A 57 -14.97 -6.27 6.16
C ILE A 57 -15.75 -5.31 5.27
N SER A 58 -16.33 -4.27 5.89
CA SER A 58 -17.00 -3.22 5.13
C SER A 58 -15.99 -2.30 4.44
N LYS A 59 -16.43 -1.53 3.43
CA LYS A 59 -15.59 -0.49 2.80
C LYS A 59 -15.07 0.55 3.81
N THR A 60 -15.86 0.84 4.85
CA THR A 60 -15.46 1.76 5.93
C THR A 60 -14.34 1.16 6.78
N ASP A 61 -14.46 -0.14 7.11
CA ASP A 61 -13.42 -0.86 7.86
C ASP A 61 -12.14 -0.99 7.03
N ALA A 62 -12.24 -1.29 5.73
CA ALA A 62 -11.10 -1.33 4.82
C ALA A 62 -10.35 0.01 4.77
N ARG A 63 -11.06 1.14 4.70
CA ARG A 63 -10.44 2.48 4.78
C ARG A 63 -9.72 2.70 6.11
N LEU A 64 -10.35 2.34 7.23
CA LEU A 64 -9.73 2.46 8.55
C LEU A 64 -8.45 1.63 8.66
N ILE A 65 -8.44 0.41 8.11
CA ILE A 65 -7.24 -0.43 8.05
C ILE A 65 -6.14 0.26 7.24
N CYS A 66 -6.49 0.79 6.06
CA CYS A 66 -5.52 1.49 5.20
C CYS A 66 -4.92 2.71 5.92
N ASP A 67 -5.73 3.48 6.66
CA ASP A 67 -5.24 4.63 7.43
C ASP A 67 -4.23 4.19 8.50
N LYS A 68 -4.53 3.10 9.21
CA LYS A 68 -3.64 2.57 10.26
C LYS A 68 -2.35 2.01 9.70
N LEU A 69 -2.39 1.33 8.56
CA LEU A 69 -1.21 0.86 7.85
C LEU A 69 -0.38 2.02 7.30
N TYR A 70 -1.03 3.08 6.82
CA TYR A 70 -0.35 4.31 6.39
C TYR A 70 0.37 4.99 7.56
N ASP A 71 -0.33 5.22 8.68
CA ASP A 71 0.26 5.82 9.89
C ASP A 71 1.46 5.00 10.39
N PHE A 72 1.34 3.67 10.36
CA PHE A 72 2.45 2.77 10.69
C PHE A 72 3.62 2.93 9.72
N ALA A 73 3.38 2.89 8.40
CA ALA A 73 4.42 3.07 7.39
C ALA A 73 5.12 4.44 7.49
N VAL A 74 4.40 5.49 7.90
CA VAL A 74 4.97 6.82 8.15
C VAL A 74 5.87 6.82 9.37
N THR A 75 5.61 6.02 10.39
CA THR A 75 6.35 6.09 11.66
C THR A 75 7.43 5.04 11.80
N ALA A 76 7.28 3.89 11.12
CA ALA A 76 8.22 2.79 11.14
C ALA A 76 9.56 3.15 10.49
N GLU A 77 10.62 2.52 11.00
CA GLU A 77 11.95 2.52 10.39
C GLU A 77 11.95 1.73 9.08
N ASP A 78 11.31 0.56 9.08
CA ASP A 78 11.01 -0.23 7.90
C ASP A 78 9.50 -0.28 7.66
N GLY A 79 9.05 0.46 6.65
CA GLY A 79 7.64 0.50 6.26
C GLY A 79 7.22 -0.63 5.31
N SER A 80 8.15 -1.50 4.88
CA SER A 80 7.92 -2.46 3.78
C SER A 80 6.72 -3.38 4.01
N PRO A 81 6.50 -3.96 5.21
CA PRO A 81 5.32 -4.80 5.45
C PRO A 81 4.00 -4.04 5.29
N ALA A 82 3.93 -2.82 5.84
CA ALA A 82 2.71 -2.00 5.76
C ALA A 82 2.45 -1.50 4.33
N ILE A 83 3.50 -1.18 3.58
CA ILE A 83 3.42 -0.83 2.15
C ILE A 83 2.87 -2.01 1.33
N TRP A 84 3.35 -3.22 1.59
CA TRP A 84 2.80 -4.43 0.96
C TRP A 84 1.32 -4.60 1.28
N ALA A 85 0.92 -4.47 2.54
CA ALA A 85 -0.47 -4.63 2.95
C ALA A 85 -1.38 -3.57 2.34
N LEU A 86 -0.93 -2.33 2.22
CA LEU A 86 -1.64 -1.26 1.49
C LEU A 86 -1.82 -1.60 0.01
N GLY A 87 -0.80 -2.18 -0.63
CA GLY A 87 -0.86 -2.62 -2.03
C GLY A 87 -1.91 -3.71 -2.29
N LYS A 88 -2.37 -4.44 -1.25
CA LYS A 88 -3.38 -5.49 -1.35
C LYS A 88 -4.82 -4.99 -1.38
N ALA A 89 -5.10 -3.77 -0.92
CA ALA A 89 -6.46 -3.22 -0.86
C ALA A 89 -7.05 -2.78 -2.20
N PHE A 90 -6.27 -2.88 -3.29
CA PHE A 90 -6.68 -2.63 -4.68
C PHE A 90 -7.71 -1.51 -4.90
N SER A 91 -7.45 -0.31 -4.35
CA SER A 91 -8.35 0.83 -4.43
C SER A 91 -7.63 2.12 -4.85
N SER A 92 -8.36 3.06 -5.46
CA SER A 92 -7.85 4.40 -5.78
C SER A 92 -7.39 5.15 -4.52
N TYR A 93 -8.09 4.95 -3.40
CA TYR A 93 -7.72 5.50 -2.10
C TYR A 93 -6.33 5.03 -1.64
N THR A 94 -6.05 3.73 -1.73
CA THR A 94 -4.73 3.19 -1.34
C THR A 94 -3.61 3.67 -2.24
N LEU A 95 -3.90 3.91 -3.52
CA LEU A 95 -2.92 4.49 -4.42
C LEU A 95 -2.55 5.94 -4.02
N GLU A 96 -3.52 6.76 -3.63
CA GLU A 96 -3.25 8.10 -3.10
C GLU A 96 -2.38 8.06 -1.83
N LEU A 97 -2.62 7.10 -0.94
CA LEU A 97 -1.82 6.88 0.27
C LEU A 97 -0.38 6.48 -0.08
N LEU A 98 -0.18 5.54 -1.00
CA LEU A 98 1.15 5.10 -1.43
C LEU A 98 1.93 6.22 -2.14
N ILE A 99 1.28 7.02 -2.99
CA ILE A 99 1.89 8.22 -3.57
C ILE A 99 2.27 9.22 -2.48
N SER A 100 1.40 9.43 -1.50
CA SER A 100 1.68 10.33 -0.36
C SER A 100 2.87 9.83 0.48
N LEU A 101 2.99 8.50 0.71
CA LEU A 101 4.15 7.89 1.35
C LEU A 101 5.44 8.14 0.55
N LEU A 102 5.42 7.99 -0.77
CA LEU A 102 6.59 8.19 -1.61
C LEU A 102 7.09 9.64 -1.54
N CYS A 103 6.15 10.59 -1.57
CA CYS A 103 6.46 12.02 -1.44
C CYS A 103 7.03 12.35 -0.06
N LEU A 104 6.39 11.86 1.01
CA LEU A 104 6.74 12.18 2.40
C LEU A 104 8.01 11.47 2.90
N LYS A 105 8.09 10.15 2.69
CA LYS A 105 9.10 9.27 3.29
C LYS A 105 10.14 8.75 2.30
N GLY A 106 10.00 9.01 1.01
CA GLY A 106 10.90 8.44 0.01
C GLY A 106 12.40 8.74 0.23
N SER A 107 12.74 9.89 0.83
CA SER A 107 14.16 10.20 1.15
C SER A 107 14.71 9.49 2.38
N VAL A 108 13.84 8.90 3.21
CA VAL A 108 14.20 8.23 4.47
C VAL A 108 14.20 6.71 4.28
N PHE A 109 13.30 6.20 3.45
CA PHE A 109 13.23 4.79 3.12
C PHE A 109 14.49 4.29 2.42
N ASN A 110 14.89 3.06 2.78
CA ASN A 110 15.93 2.32 2.07
C ASN A 110 15.41 1.85 0.70
N ASP A 111 16.32 1.38 -0.16
CA ASP A 111 16.00 0.94 -1.51
C ASP A 111 14.95 -0.17 -1.56
N ALA A 112 14.90 -1.07 -0.57
CA ALA A 112 13.92 -2.15 -0.51
C ALA A 112 12.50 -1.62 -0.25
N SER A 113 12.34 -0.69 0.70
CA SER A 113 11.06 -0.03 0.96
C SER A 113 10.61 0.82 -0.22
N ILE A 114 11.54 1.52 -0.90
CA ILE A 114 11.22 2.25 -2.14
C ILE A 114 10.78 1.30 -3.24
N TRP A 115 11.50 0.19 -3.43
CA TRP A 115 11.14 -0.83 -4.41
C TRP A 115 9.73 -1.36 -4.16
N GLN A 116 9.44 -1.76 -2.92
CA GLN A 116 8.12 -2.27 -2.52
C GLN A 116 7.02 -1.24 -2.77
N LEU A 117 7.31 0.04 -2.50
CA LEU A 117 6.38 1.15 -2.70
C LEU A 117 6.08 1.38 -4.18
N LEU A 118 7.12 1.34 -5.03
CA LEU A 118 6.96 1.48 -6.48
C LEU A 118 6.21 0.27 -7.05
N VAL A 119 6.46 -0.95 -6.59
CA VAL A 119 5.71 -2.15 -7.02
C VAL A 119 4.23 -2.02 -6.64
N ALA A 120 3.93 -1.58 -5.42
CA ALA A 120 2.56 -1.37 -4.98
C ALA A 120 1.85 -0.29 -5.81
N ILE A 121 2.54 0.82 -6.12
CA ILE A 121 2.01 1.86 -7.01
C ILE A 121 1.74 1.29 -8.40
N ASP A 122 2.71 0.63 -9.02
CA ASP A 122 2.62 0.04 -10.37
C ASP A 122 1.42 -0.91 -10.51
N ASN A 123 1.22 -1.80 -9.52
CA ASN A 123 0.10 -2.74 -9.51
C ASN A 123 -1.26 -2.04 -9.46
N LEU A 124 -1.34 -0.86 -8.82
CA LEU A 124 -2.58 -0.10 -8.67
C LEU A 124 -2.78 0.92 -9.80
N MET A 125 -1.79 1.12 -10.67
CA MET A 125 -1.87 2.10 -11.76
C MET A 125 -3.05 1.90 -12.72
N PRO A 126 -3.49 0.67 -13.07
CA PRO A 126 -4.68 0.50 -13.90
C PRO A 126 -5.94 1.19 -13.35
N LEU A 127 -6.03 1.35 -12.02
CA LEU A 127 -7.14 2.05 -11.36
C LEU A 127 -7.14 3.57 -11.64
N LEU A 128 -6.03 4.17 -12.07
CA LEU A 128 -5.93 5.60 -12.35
C LEU A 128 -6.65 6.05 -13.62
N SER A 129 -6.84 5.15 -14.58
CA SER A 129 -7.62 5.45 -15.78
C SER A 129 -9.07 5.85 -15.46
N SER A 130 -9.56 5.47 -14.26
CA SER A 130 -10.86 5.88 -13.72
C SER A 130 -10.82 7.16 -12.83
N TYR A 131 -9.63 7.70 -12.57
CA TYR A 131 -9.37 8.82 -11.66
C TYR A 131 -9.13 10.16 -12.39
N SER A 132 -9.05 10.16 -13.72
CA SER A 132 -8.79 11.35 -14.52
C SER A 132 -10.04 12.24 -14.64
N SER A 133 -10.32 13.06 -13.64
CA SER A 133 -10.96 14.39 -13.79
C SER A 133 -11.34 15.00 -12.44
N SER A 134 -10.39 15.55 -11.66
CA SER A 134 -10.59 16.87 -11.02
C SER A 134 -9.44 17.35 -10.12
N SER A 135 -9.21 18.65 -10.26
CA SER A 135 -8.78 19.60 -9.23
C SER A 135 -7.27 19.75 -8.90
N HIS A 136 -6.90 21.03 -8.82
CA HIS A 136 -5.55 21.61 -8.75
C HIS A 136 -4.73 21.23 -7.50
N ALA A 137 -5.32 20.51 -6.53
CA ALA A 137 -4.60 19.91 -5.39
C ALA A 137 -3.56 18.86 -5.83
N HIS A 138 -3.71 18.33 -7.04
CA HIS A 138 -2.75 17.42 -7.65
C HIS A 138 -1.43 18.11 -8.02
N SER A 139 -1.39 19.41 -8.33
CA SER A 139 -0.20 20.05 -8.90
C SER A 139 1.06 19.96 -8.03
N ALA A 140 0.98 20.29 -6.74
CA ALA A 140 2.14 20.28 -5.84
C ALA A 140 2.62 18.85 -5.52
N LYS A 141 1.69 17.94 -5.19
CA LYS A 141 2.01 16.52 -4.96
C LYS A 141 2.56 15.86 -6.23
N TYR A 142 2.06 16.25 -7.39
CA TYR A 142 2.51 15.76 -8.70
C TYR A 142 3.91 16.25 -9.06
N ILE A 143 4.23 17.52 -8.79
CA ILE A 143 5.60 18.05 -8.94
C ILE A 143 6.57 17.30 -8.02
N GLN A 144 6.19 17.06 -6.77
CA GLN A 144 7.00 16.29 -5.83
C GLN A 144 7.19 14.84 -6.29
N LEU A 145 6.10 14.19 -6.71
CA LEU A 145 6.13 12.83 -7.25
C LEU A 145 7.05 12.74 -8.46
N LYS A 146 6.93 13.67 -9.43
CA LYS A 146 7.81 13.77 -10.59
C LYS A 146 9.28 13.88 -10.20
N SER A 147 9.58 14.74 -9.23
CA SER A 147 10.94 14.93 -8.72
C SER A 147 11.49 13.64 -8.08
N LYS A 148 10.70 12.97 -7.24
CA LYS A 148 11.06 11.70 -6.60
C LYS A 148 11.30 10.61 -7.65
N LEU A 149 10.37 10.39 -8.58
CA LEU A 149 10.51 9.39 -9.64
C LEU A 149 11.72 9.67 -10.54
N ASN A 150 12.01 10.93 -10.88
CA ASN A 150 13.22 11.30 -11.61
C ASN A 150 14.51 10.96 -10.86
N LYS A 151 14.51 11.13 -9.53
CA LYS A 151 15.65 10.73 -8.69
C LYS A 151 15.84 9.21 -8.75
N TYR A 152 14.77 8.45 -8.55
CA TYR A 152 14.83 6.98 -8.53
C TYR A 152 15.13 6.38 -9.90
N ALA A 153 14.66 6.98 -10.99
CA ALA A 153 14.99 6.59 -12.37
C ALA A 153 16.49 6.72 -12.70
N LYS A 154 17.26 7.41 -11.85
CA LYS A 154 18.72 7.55 -11.95
C LYS A 154 19.48 6.76 -10.87
N SER A 155 18.79 5.86 -10.16
CA SER A 155 19.43 5.01 -9.15
C SER A 155 20.38 4.02 -9.82
N ASP A 156 21.49 3.68 -9.13
CA ASP A 156 22.41 2.62 -9.53
C ASP A 156 21.74 1.23 -9.47
N ASN A 157 20.63 1.11 -8.73
CA ASN A 157 19.79 -0.06 -8.77
C ASN A 157 18.94 -0.09 -10.05
N ASN A 158 19.40 -0.86 -11.04
CA ASN A 158 18.77 -0.99 -12.35
C ASN A 158 17.30 -1.40 -12.31
N GLN A 159 16.89 -2.24 -11.35
CA GLN A 159 15.49 -2.66 -11.25
C GLN A 159 14.64 -1.46 -10.79
N LEU A 160 15.03 -0.82 -9.69
CA LEU A 160 14.37 0.36 -9.14
C LEU A 160 14.30 1.50 -10.16
N ALA A 161 15.38 1.75 -10.89
CA ALA A 161 15.43 2.77 -11.93
C ALA A 161 14.43 2.50 -13.06
N LYS A 162 14.36 1.26 -13.56
CA LYS A 162 13.40 0.87 -14.60
C LYS A 162 11.95 1.03 -14.14
N LEU A 163 11.63 0.58 -12.93
CA LEU A 163 10.28 0.67 -12.40
C LEU A 163 9.85 2.12 -12.15
N ALA A 164 10.73 2.93 -11.56
CA ALA A 164 10.48 4.36 -11.37
C ALA A 164 10.26 5.08 -12.72
N GLN A 165 11.04 4.72 -13.75
CA GLN A 165 10.90 5.28 -15.09
C GLN A 165 9.59 4.85 -15.76
N LYS A 166 9.15 3.60 -15.60
CA LYS A 166 7.84 3.12 -16.07
C LYS A 166 6.70 3.93 -15.46
N ILE A 167 6.64 3.97 -14.12
CA ILE A 167 5.62 4.71 -13.36
C ILE A 167 5.64 6.20 -13.76
N ARG A 168 6.82 6.79 -13.94
CA ARG A 168 6.95 8.19 -14.39
C ARG A 168 6.29 8.44 -15.74
N LEU A 169 6.49 7.55 -16.71
CA LEU A 169 5.94 7.69 -18.05
C LEU A 169 4.43 7.50 -18.05
N GLU A 170 3.92 6.54 -17.28
CA GLU A 170 2.48 6.24 -17.25
C GLU A 170 1.68 7.24 -16.40
N LEU A 171 2.26 7.81 -15.34
CA LEU A 171 1.58 8.84 -14.52
C LEU A 171 1.73 10.25 -15.07
N LEU A 172 2.85 10.54 -15.75
CA LEU A 172 3.28 11.92 -16.04
C LEU A 172 3.71 12.19 -17.48
N GLY A 173 3.69 11.19 -18.35
CA GLY A 173 3.92 11.33 -19.80
C GLY A 173 2.63 11.65 -20.53
#